data_AF-A0A373DCG3-F1
#
_entry.id   AF-A0A373DCG3-F1
#
_cell.length_a   1.000
_cell.length_b   1.000
_cell.length_c   1.000
_cell.angle_alpha   90.00
_cell.angle_beta   90.00
_cell.angle_gamma   90.00
#
_symmetry.space_group_name_H-M   'P 1'
#
loop_
_entity.id
_entity.type
_entity.pdbx_description
1 polymer ?
#
loop_
_entity_poly.entity_id
_entity_poly.type
_entity_poly.pdbx_seq_one_letter_code
_entity_poly.pdbx_strand_id
1 'polypeptide(L)'
;MRKGNIIAGIVCAAVALYVIVTCLGYPRAEAYGTGVPGPGLWPGIIAALLLICSVGLIAGTLMMKKEDLPELPMWTPGTKRVYISMAILLVYMLVLSTVGFIIPSVIMLFAFCQWFHRGAVWKNAVISIAVILVIYYVFKNFLNVPIDFGMFSI
;
A
#
# COMPACT_ATOMS: atom_id res chain seq x y z
N MET A 1 -8.78 4.52 -24.84
CA MET A 1 -8.75 5.33 -23.61
C MET A 1 -10.06 5.29 -22.80
N ARG A 2 -11.22 5.78 -23.31
CA ARG A 2 -12.49 5.80 -22.54
C ARG A 2 -12.90 4.45 -21.92
N LYS A 3 -12.92 3.40 -22.74
CA LYS A 3 -13.24 2.03 -22.29
C LYS A 3 -12.24 1.56 -21.23
N GLY A 4 -10.96 1.89 -21.37
CA GLY A 4 -9.90 1.52 -20.43
C GLY A 4 -10.07 2.18 -19.05
N ASN A 5 -10.35 3.49 -19.01
CA ASN A 5 -10.61 4.20 -17.76
C ASN A 5 -11.86 3.68 -17.05
N ILE A 6 -12.93 3.38 -17.81
CA ILE A 6 -14.15 2.79 -17.26
C ILE A 6 -13.87 1.39 -16.70
N ILE A 7 -13.16 0.53 -17.44
CA ILE A 7 -12.78 -0.81 -16.98
C ILE A 7 -11.92 -0.72 -15.71
N ALA A 8 -10.89 0.14 -15.71
CA ALA A 8 -10.03 0.35 -14.55
C ALA A 8 -10.83 0.85 -13.34
N GLY A 9 -11.72 1.82 -13.54
CA GLY A 9 -12.60 2.32 -12.49
C GLY A 9 -13.53 1.24 -11.93
N ILE A 10 -14.15 0.41 -12.79
CA ILE A 10 -15.01 -0.70 -12.36
C ILE A 10 -14.22 -1.74 -11.57
N VAL A 11 -13.03 -2.13 -12.04
CA VAL A 11 -12.17 -3.09 -11.35
C VAL A 11 -11.73 -2.55 -9.98
N CYS A 12 -11.25 -1.31 -9.92
CA CYS A 12 -10.85 -0.69 -8.66
C CYS A 12 -12.03 -0.52 -7.69
N ALA A 13 -13.22 -0.17 -8.18
CA ALA A 13 -14.43 -0.09 -7.36
C ALA A 13 -14.84 -1.47 -6.82
N ALA A 14 -14.78 -2.52 -7.64
CA ALA A 14 -15.07 -3.89 -7.20
C ALA A 14 -14.10 -4.37 -6.11
N VAL A 15 -12.79 -4.11 -6.29
CA VAL A 15 -11.77 -4.42 -5.28
C VAL A 15 -12.02 -3.63 -4.00
N ALA A 16 -12.31 -2.33 -4.10
CA ALA A 16 -12.60 -1.49 -2.96
C ALA A 16 -13.82 -1.99 -2.17
N LEU A 17 -14.92 -2.31 -2.86
CA LEU A 17 -16.12 -2.86 -2.24
C LEU A 17 -15.85 -4.20 -1.55
N TYR A 18 -15.09 -5.09 -2.19
CA TYR A 18 -14.68 -6.36 -1.59
C TYR A 18 -13.89 -6.15 -0.30
N VAL A 19 -12.92 -5.24 -0.29
CA VAL A 19 -12.13 -4.92 0.90
C VAL A 19 -13.02 -4.32 2.00
N ILE A 20 -13.92 -3.39 1.66
CA ILE A 20 -14.86 -2.79 2.63
C ILE A 20 -15.72 -3.88 3.28
N VAL A 21 -16.34 -4.75 2.48
CA VAL A 21 -17.17 -5.87 3.00
C VAL A 21 -16.35 -6.80 3.89
N THR A 22 -15.12 -7.11 3.50
CA THR A 22 -14.22 -7.94 4.31
C THR A 22 -13.89 -7.25 5.65
N CYS A 23 -13.65 -5.92 5.63
CA CYS A 23 -13.36 -5.16 6.84
C CYS A 23 -14.54 -5.13 7.82
N LEU A 24 -15.78 -5.15 7.34
CA LEU A 24 -16.98 -5.21 8.18
C LEU A 24 -17.09 -6.54 8.95
N GLY A 25 -16.45 -7.61 8.45
CA GLY A 25 -16.37 -8.90 9.11
C GLY A 25 -15.30 -8.99 10.19
N TYR A 26 -14.39 -8.02 10.28
CA TYR A 26 -13.35 -8.03 11.32
C TYR A 26 -13.89 -7.58 12.68
N PRO A 27 -13.34 -8.11 13.79
CA PRO A 27 -13.70 -7.63 15.12
C PRO A 27 -13.43 -6.13 15.24
N ARG A 28 -14.37 -5.41 15.87
CA ARG A 28 -14.21 -3.97 16.13
C ARG A 28 -13.09 -3.73 17.14
N ALA A 29 -12.50 -2.54 17.11
CA ALA A 29 -11.47 -2.12 18.06
C ALA A 29 -11.85 -2.38 19.53
N GLU A 30 -13.13 -2.18 19.87
CA GLU A 30 -13.70 -2.43 21.20
C GLU A 30 -13.53 -3.88 21.68
N ALA A 31 -13.56 -4.86 20.75
CA ALA A 31 -13.40 -6.27 21.08
C ALA A 31 -11.97 -6.62 21.54
N TYR A 32 -10.99 -5.77 21.23
CA TYR A 32 -9.59 -5.96 21.62
C TYR A 32 -9.25 -5.34 22.98
N GLY A 33 -10.17 -4.61 23.63
CA GLY A 33 -10.02 -4.09 25.00
C GLY A 33 -8.86 -3.11 25.25
N THR A 34 -8.12 -2.74 24.20
CA THR A 34 -6.82 -2.07 24.29
C THR A 34 -6.83 -0.65 23.71
N GLY A 35 -7.98 -0.20 23.17
CA GLY A 35 -8.09 1.11 22.49
C GLY A 35 -7.32 1.19 21.16
N VAL A 36 -6.81 0.07 20.68
CA VAL A 36 -6.01 0.01 19.45
C VAL A 36 -6.92 -0.01 18.21
N PRO A 37 -6.50 0.60 17.10
CA PRO A 37 -7.19 0.47 15.82
C PRO A 37 -7.43 -1.00 15.44
N GLY A 38 -8.69 -1.37 15.18
CA GLY A 38 -9.01 -2.71 14.70
C GLY A 38 -8.38 -3.00 13.33
N PRO A 39 -8.15 -4.27 12.98
CA PRO A 39 -7.45 -4.66 11.75
C PRO A 39 -8.16 -4.22 10.47
N GLY A 40 -9.46 -3.91 10.53
CA GLY A 40 -10.25 -3.38 9.42
C GLY A 40 -10.16 -1.87 9.21
N LEU A 41 -9.63 -1.08 10.16
CA LEU A 41 -9.66 0.39 10.07
C LEU A 41 -8.85 0.90 8.86
N TRP A 42 -7.56 0.55 8.81
CA TRP A 42 -6.66 1.03 7.76
C TRP A 42 -7.01 0.52 6.37
N PRO A 43 -7.27 -0.80 6.15
CA PRO A 43 -7.72 -1.28 4.85
C PRO A 43 -9.06 -0.65 4.45
N GLY A 44 -9.97 -0.42 5.41
CA GLY A 44 -11.25 0.23 5.18
C GLY A 44 -11.11 1.67 4.69
N ILE A 45 -10.26 2.49 5.32
CA ILE A 45 -10.00 3.88 4.88
C ILE A 45 -9.41 3.91 3.46
N ILE A 46 -8.41 3.06 3.19
CA ILE A 46 -7.77 2.99 1.87
C ILE A 46 -8.79 2.55 0.81
N ALA A 47 -9.62 1.56 1.12
CA ALA A 47 -10.66 1.10 0.21
C ALA A 47 -11.74 2.16 -0.02
N ALA A 48 -12.14 2.92 0.99
CA ALA A 48 -13.09 4.03 0.83
C ALA A 48 -12.52 5.13 -0.09
N LEU A 49 -11.26 5.53 0.10
CA LEU A 49 -10.58 6.47 -0.78
C LEU A 49 -10.47 5.93 -2.21
N LEU A 50 -10.11 4.65 -2.36
CA LEU A 50 -10.04 3.99 -3.67
C LEU A 50 -11.41 3.97 -4.37
N LEU A 51 -12.49 3.74 -3.62
CA LEU A 51 -13.86 3.78 -4.15
C LEU A 51 -14.22 5.19 -4.64
N ILE A 52 -13.92 6.22 -3.85
CA ILE A 52 -14.13 7.62 -4.23
C ILE A 52 -13.35 7.96 -5.51
N CYS A 53 -12.07 7.60 -5.58
CA CYS A 53 -11.25 7.81 -6.77
C CYS A 53 -11.80 7.05 -7.99
N SER A 54 -12.30 5.83 -7.79
CA SER A 54 -12.87 5.00 -8.86
C SER A 54 -14.16 5.60 -9.43
N VAL A 55 -15.05 6.06 -8.55
CA VAL A 55 -16.28 6.77 -8.95
C VAL A 55 -15.92 8.08 -9.67
N GLY A 56 -14.97 8.85 -9.14
CA GLY A 56 -14.48 10.07 -9.79
C GLY A 56 -13.89 9.81 -11.17
N LEU A 57 -13.12 8.73 -11.34
CA LEU A 57 -12.54 8.34 -12.62
C LEU A 57 -13.63 7.98 -13.65
N ILE A 58 -14.64 7.20 -13.24
CA ILE A 58 -15.77 6.82 -14.11
C ILE A 58 -16.58 8.05 -14.48
N ALA A 59 -17.01 8.85 -13.50
CA ALA A 59 -17.80 10.06 -13.72
C ALA A 59 -17.06 11.05 -14.63
N GLY A 60 -15.79 11.34 -14.34
CA GLY A 60 -14.95 12.21 -15.17
C GLY A 60 -14.82 11.68 -16.60
N THR A 61 -14.63 10.37 -16.78
CA THR A 61 -14.53 9.74 -18.11
C THR A 61 -15.86 9.78 -18.88
N LEU A 62 -17.00 9.76 -18.18
CA LEU A 62 -18.31 9.89 -18.80
C LEU A 62 -18.60 11.33 -19.25
N MET A 63 -18.10 12.32 -18.49
CA MET A 63 -18.26 13.76 -18.78
C MET A 63 -17.27 14.30 -19.82
N MET A 64 -16.14 13.62 -20.06
CA MET A 64 -15.16 14.01 -21.09
C MET A 64 -15.66 13.75 -22.51
N LYS A 65 -15.36 14.69 -23.44
CA LYS A 65 -15.53 14.46 -24.88
C LYS A 65 -14.49 13.48 -25.38
N LYS A 66 -14.81 12.78 -26.47
CA LYS A 66 -13.99 11.69 -27.02
C LYS A 66 -12.61 12.17 -27.50
N GLU A 67 -12.51 13.45 -27.85
CA GLU A 67 -11.29 14.15 -28.30
C GLU A 67 -10.33 14.50 -27.14
N ASP A 68 -10.81 14.60 -25.90
CA ASP A 68 -10.03 15.04 -24.73
C ASP A 68 -9.36 13.89 -23.98
N LEU A 69 -9.40 12.67 -24.52
CA LEU A 69 -8.84 11.50 -23.86
C LEU A 69 -7.34 11.41 -24.17
N PRO A 70 -6.44 11.71 -23.20
CA PRO A 70 -5.01 11.63 -23.43
C PRO A 70 -4.62 10.20 -23.80
N GLU A 71 -3.72 10.01 -24.77
CA GLU A 71 -3.12 8.70 -25.03
C GLU A 71 -2.07 8.40 -23.95
N LEU A 72 -2.26 7.30 -23.23
CA LEU A 72 -1.31 6.86 -22.21
C LEU A 72 -0.44 5.74 -22.81
N PRO A 73 0.86 5.97 -23.02
CA PRO A 73 1.76 4.91 -23.46
C PRO A 73 1.84 3.84 -22.37
N MET A 74 1.33 2.63 -22.67
CA MET A 74 1.26 1.53 -21.69
C MET A 74 2.64 0.98 -21.30
N TRP A 75 3.66 1.17 -22.13
CA TRP A 75 4.98 0.56 -21.95
C TRP A 75 6.10 1.60 -21.96
N THR A 76 6.13 2.42 -20.90
CA THR A 76 7.25 3.32 -20.66
C THR A 76 8.26 2.70 -19.70
N PRO A 77 9.52 3.18 -19.69
CA PRO A 77 10.47 2.83 -18.64
C PRO A 77 9.94 3.11 -17.23
N GLY A 78 9.09 4.14 -17.08
CA GLY A 78 8.39 4.45 -15.84
C GLY A 78 7.40 3.36 -15.44
N THR A 79 6.53 2.91 -16.36
CA THR A 79 5.56 1.83 -16.09
C THR A 79 6.26 0.54 -15.70
N LYS A 80 7.39 0.21 -16.35
CA LYS A 80 8.20 -0.97 -15.99
C LYS A 80 8.73 -0.88 -14.56
N ARG A 81 9.19 0.30 -14.12
CA ARG A 81 9.64 0.51 -12.72
C ARG A 81 8.51 0.28 -11.73
N VAL A 82 7.28 0.73 -12.04
CA VAL A 82 6.10 0.51 -11.19
C VAL A 82 5.81 -0.98 -11.03
N TYR A 83 5.77 -1.74 -12.13
CA TYR A 83 5.52 -3.20 -12.05
C TYR A 83 6.60 -3.95 -11.25
N ILE A 84 7.86 -3.54 -11.38
CA ILE A 84 8.95 -4.12 -10.57
C ILE A 84 8.73 -3.82 -9.08
N SER A 85 8.39 -2.58 -8.73
CA SER A 85 8.10 -2.21 -7.33
C SER A 85 6.88 -2.94 -6.78
N MET A 86 5.84 -3.18 -7.59
CA MET A 86 4.70 -4.02 -7.21
C MET A 86 5.12 -5.46 -6.92
N ALA A 87 6.00 -6.04 -7.74
CA ALA A 87 6.52 -7.39 -7.50
C ALA A 87 7.34 -7.47 -6.20
N ILE A 88 8.17 -6.45 -5.92
CA ILE A 88 8.92 -6.36 -4.65
C ILE A 88 7.97 -6.29 -3.45
N LEU A 89 6.87 -5.53 -3.54
CA LEU A 89 5.85 -5.47 -2.47
C LEU A 89 5.21 -6.84 -2.22
N LEU A 90 4.88 -7.59 -3.27
CA LEU A 90 4.32 -8.94 -3.12
C LEU A 90 5.31 -9.88 -2.44
N VAL A 91 6.59 -9.85 -2.84
CA VAL A 91 7.65 -10.64 -2.19
C VAL A 91 7.79 -10.23 -0.72
N TYR A 92 7.80 -8.93 -0.43
CA TYR A 92 7.84 -8.42 0.94
C TYR A 92 6.70 -8.97 1.79
N MET A 93 5.46 -8.99 1.28
CA MET A 93 4.30 -9.55 2.00
C MET A 93 4.48 -11.03 2.36
N LEU A 94 5.08 -11.82 1.46
CA LEU A 94 5.35 -13.25 1.70
C LEU A 94 6.47 -13.47 2.72
N VAL A 95 7.50 -12.62 2.69
CA VAL A 95 8.66 -12.73 3.59
C VAL A 95 8.34 -12.20 4.99
N LEU A 96 7.45 -11.20 5.09
CA LEU A 96 7.11 -10.52 6.33
C LEU A 96 6.70 -11.48 7.45
N SER A 97 5.83 -12.45 7.17
CA SER A 97 5.34 -13.40 8.18
C SER A 97 6.43 -14.35 8.71
N THR A 98 7.44 -14.65 7.88
CA THR A 98 8.52 -15.60 8.23
C THR A 98 9.70 -14.91 8.91
N VAL A 99 10.11 -13.74 8.42
CA VAL A 99 11.31 -13.04 8.91
C VAL A 99 10.98 -12.06 10.05
N GLY A 100 9.78 -11.51 10.08
CA GLY A 100 9.37 -10.45 11.01
C GLY A 100 9.43 -9.05 10.37
N PHE A 101 9.07 -8.01 11.11
CA PHE A 101 8.84 -6.67 10.52
C PHE A 101 10.12 -5.92 10.11
N ILE A 102 11.13 -5.84 10.99
CA ILE A 102 12.23 -4.88 10.85
C ILE A 102 13.09 -5.18 9.61
N ILE A 103 13.66 -6.38 9.52
CA ILE A 103 14.63 -6.75 8.47
C ILE A 103 14.07 -6.59 7.05
N PRO A 104 12.94 -7.23 6.66
CA PRO A 104 12.44 -7.11 5.30
C PRO A 104 11.96 -5.69 5.00
N SER A 105 11.47 -4.94 5.99
CA SER A 105 11.06 -3.53 5.80
C SER A 105 12.25 -2.63 5.52
N VAL A 106 13.36 -2.79 6.24
CA VAL A 106 14.60 -2.02 6.01
C VAL A 106 15.15 -2.32 4.63
N ILE A 107 15.22 -3.59 4.23
CA ILE A 107 15.71 -4.02 2.92
C ILE A 107 14.82 -3.44 1.81
N MET A 108 13.49 -3.56 1.96
CA MET A 108 12.53 -3.05 0.98
C MET A 108 12.64 -1.53 0.84
N LEU A 109 12.64 -0.79 1.96
CA LEU A 109 12.71 0.67 1.95
C LEU A 109 14.03 1.15 1.35
N PHE A 110 15.15 0.51 1.72
CA PHE A 110 16.45 0.79 1.14
C PHE A 110 16.47 0.53 -0.36
N ALA A 111 15.92 -0.60 -0.81
CA ALA A 111 15.81 -0.93 -2.22
C ALA A 111 15.00 0.14 -2.96
N PHE A 112 13.88 0.60 -2.41
CA PHE A 112 13.07 1.67 -3.02
C PHE A 112 13.77 3.02 -3.06
N CYS A 113 14.42 3.44 -1.97
CA CYS A 113 15.22 4.67 -1.95
C CYS A 113 16.33 4.62 -3.01
N GLN A 114 17.05 3.50 -3.11
CA GLN A 114 18.10 3.34 -4.10
C GLN A 114 17.55 3.30 -5.53
N TRP A 115 16.39 2.65 -5.72
CA TRP A 115 15.76 2.48 -7.02
C TRP A 115 15.19 3.79 -7.59
N PHE A 116 14.51 4.58 -6.76
CA PHE A 116 13.82 5.80 -7.18
C PHE A 116 14.66 7.07 -7.10
N HIS A 117 15.45 7.23 -6.03
CA HIS A 117 16.22 8.46 -5.78
C HIS A 117 17.68 8.36 -6.25
N ARG A 118 18.26 7.15 -6.32
CA ARG A 118 19.68 6.90 -6.69
C ARG A 118 20.71 7.76 -5.91
N GLY A 119 20.38 8.15 -4.68
CA GLY A 119 21.27 8.91 -3.80
C GLY A 119 22.46 8.08 -3.28
N ALA A 120 23.29 8.70 -2.43
CA ALA A 120 24.41 8.02 -1.80
C ALA A 120 23.92 6.83 -0.96
N VAL A 121 24.48 5.65 -1.22
CA VAL A 121 24.05 4.36 -0.63
C VAL A 121 23.98 4.42 0.89
N TRP A 122 24.99 5.00 1.55
CA TRP A 122 25.02 5.10 3.01
C TRP A 122 23.89 5.98 3.57
N LYS A 123 23.52 7.08 2.88
CA LYS A 123 22.40 7.95 3.30
C LYS A 123 21.09 7.19 3.23
N ASN A 124 20.87 6.46 2.12
CA ASN A 124 19.67 5.65 1.94
C ASN A 124 19.58 4.54 2.98
N ALA A 125 20.70 3.90 3.35
CA ALA A 125 20.74 2.88 4.39
C ALA A 125 20.36 3.47 5.77
N VAL A 126 20.98 4.59 6.15
CA VAL A 126 20.68 5.28 7.42
C VAL A 126 19.21 5.71 7.49
N ILE A 127 18.69 6.33 6.43
CA ILE A 127 17.28 6.76 6.36
C ILE A 127 16.36 5.55 6.51
N SER A 128 16.64 4.45 5.81
CA SER A 128 15.78 3.27 5.83
C SER A 128 15.73 2.63 7.21
N ILE A 129 16.87 2.48 7.87
CA ILE A 129 16.94 1.95 9.24
C ILE A 129 16.20 2.89 10.21
N ALA A 130 16.48 4.18 10.16
CA ALA A 130 15.89 5.16 11.07
C ALA A 130 14.36 5.20 10.94
N VAL A 131 13.84 5.28 9.71
CA VAL A 131 12.39 5.34 9.46
C VAL A 131 11.69 4.07 9.92
N ILE A 132 12.24 2.88 9.63
CA ILE A 132 11.63 1.61 10.06
C ILE A 132 11.64 1.47 11.57
N LEU A 133 12.71 1.87 12.25
CA LEU A 133 12.76 1.84 13.71
C LEU A 133 11.73 2.79 14.33
N VAL A 134 11.60 4.02 13.79
CA VAL A 134 10.56 4.96 14.24
C VAL A 134 9.17 4.35 14.08
N ILE A 135 8.85 3.79 12.91
CA ILE A 135 7.55 3.14 12.66
C ILE A 135 7.34 1.99 13.65
N TYR A 136 8.36 1.13 13.84
CA TYR A 136 8.29 0.01 14.77
C TYR A 136 7.98 0.47 16.19
N TYR A 137 8.68 1.48 16.71
CA TYR A 137 8.44 1.98 18.07
C TYR A 137 7.10 2.69 18.21
N VAL A 138 6.65 3.45 17.20
CA VAL A 138 5.30 4.04 17.20
C VAL A 138 4.25 2.94 17.27
N PHE A 139 4.37 1.90 16.44
CA PHE A 139 3.36 0.85 16.45
C PHE A 139 3.43 -0.03 17.70
N LYS A 140 4.63 -0.39 18.17
CA LYS A 140 4.82 -1.23 19.36
C LYS A 140 4.46 -0.50 20.66
N ASN A 141 4.95 0.73 20.85
CA ASN A 141 4.82 1.43 22.13
C ASN A 141 3.66 2.42 22.19
N PHE A 142 3.36 3.11 21.09
CA PHE A 142 2.29 4.13 21.08
C PHE A 142 0.94 3.55 20.69
N LEU A 143 0.91 2.68 19.67
CA LEU A 143 -0.32 2.03 19.20
C LEU A 143 -0.55 0.64 19.79
N ASN A 144 0.35 0.13 20.64
CA ASN A 144 0.27 -1.20 21.28
C ASN A 144 -0.07 -2.34 20.32
N VAL A 145 0.44 -2.27 19.09
CA VAL A 145 0.25 -3.30 18.07
C VAL A 145 1.27 -4.42 18.31
N PRO A 146 0.84 -5.70 18.39
CA PRO A 146 1.75 -6.82 18.48
C PRO A 146 2.51 -6.99 17.16
N ILE A 147 3.81 -6.69 17.18
CA ILE A 147 4.74 -6.85 16.03
C ILE A 147 5.78 -7.95 16.34
N ASP A 148 5.43 -8.88 17.21
CA ASP A 148 6.24 -9.97 17.72
C ASP A 148 6.06 -11.28 16.91
N PHE A 149 6.12 -11.17 15.58
CA PHE A 149 6.00 -12.31 14.67
C PHE A 149 7.27 -12.52 13.82
N GLY A 150 7.46 -13.75 13.36
CA GLY A 150 8.61 -14.15 12.53
C GLY A 150 9.87 -14.52 13.34
N MET A 151 10.87 -15.06 12.66
CA MET A 151 12.08 -15.61 13.29
C MET A 151 12.95 -14.56 14.00
N PHE A 152 12.88 -13.29 13.58
CA PHE A 152 13.64 -12.19 14.16
C PHE A 152 12.73 -11.18 14.89
N SER A 153 11.63 -11.63 15.46
CA SER A 153 10.78 -10.80 16.32
C SER A 153 11.56 -10.34 17.56
N ILE A 154 11.49 -9.04 17.86
CA ILE A 154 12.06 -8.41 19.06
C ILE A 154 10.94 -7.67 19.79
#